data_AF-A0A7Y8MHX8-F1
#
_entry.id   AF-A0A7Y8MHX8-F1
#
_cell.length_a   1.000
_cell.length_b   1.000
_cell.length_c   1.000
_cell.angle_alpha   90.00
_cell.angle_beta   90.00
_cell.angle_gamma   90.00
#
_symmetry.space_group_name_H-M   'P 1'
#
loop_
_entity.id
_entity.type
_entity.pdbx_description
1 polymer ?
#
loop_
_entity_poly.entity_id
_entity_poly.type
_entity_poly.pdbx_seq_one_letter_code
_entity_poly.pdbx_strand_id
1 'polypeptide(L)'
;ARALAALDASVAALKQALGPAWSDTVVAIVTEFGRTVAPNGNGGADHGTGAAAFLAGGAVAGGRVHADWPGLAQRALHEGRDLRPTTDLRAVLKGVLAAHWRLPNRILATSVFPDSGGVAAIEGLVRA
;
A
#
# COMPACT_ATOMS: atom_id res chain seq x y z
N ALA A 1 -6.97 18.19 -3.54
CA ALA A 1 -8.10 17.36 -4.00
C ALA A 1 -8.00 16.90 -5.46
N ARG A 2 -7.51 17.72 -6.42
CA ARG A 2 -7.46 17.35 -7.85
C ARG A 2 -6.73 16.03 -8.17
N ALA A 3 -5.61 15.74 -7.51
CA ALA A 3 -4.83 14.52 -7.75
C ALA A 3 -5.57 13.23 -7.38
N LEU A 4 -6.35 13.24 -6.29
CA LEU A 4 -7.14 12.06 -5.88
C LEU A 4 -8.32 11.81 -6.83
N ALA A 5 -8.96 12.88 -7.32
CA ALA A 5 -10.00 12.76 -8.35
C ALA A 5 -9.45 12.21 -9.67
N ALA A 6 -8.23 12.63 -10.06
CA ALA A 6 -7.56 12.08 -11.24
C ALA A 6 -7.22 10.60 -11.05
N LEU A 7 -6.71 10.21 -9.88
CA LEU A 7 -6.42 8.81 -9.56
C LEU A 7 -7.69 7.94 -9.63
N ASP A 8 -8.79 8.39 -9.02
CA ASP A 8 -10.08 7.71 -9.07
C ASP A 8 -10.57 7.51 -10.52
N ALA A 9 -10.54 8.58 -11.32
CA ALA A 9 -10.91 8.53 -12.73
C ALA A 9 -10.01 7.56 -13.53
N SER A 10 -8.71 7.51 -13.25
CA SER A 10 -7.78 6.57 -13.89
C SER A 10 -8.09 5.12 -13.54
N VAL A 11 -8.38 4.81 -12.27
CA VAL A 11 -8.76 3.45 -11.86
C VAL A 11 -10.11 3.05 -12.47
N ALA A 12 -11.07 3.98 -12.53
CA ALA A 12 -12.36 3.74 -13.18
C ALA A 12 -12.21 3.47 -14.68
N ALA A 13 -11.37 4.24 -15.38
CA ALA A 13 -11.06 4.02 -16.80
C ALA A 13 -10.37 2.67 -17.03
N LEU A 14 -9.40 2.30 -16.19
CA LEU A 14 -8.72 1.00 -16.26
C LEU A 14 -9.71 -0.16 -16.08
N LYS A 15 -10.62 -0.05 -15.11
CA LYS A 15 -11.69 -1.04 -14.88
C LYS A 15 -12.57 -1.21 -16.12
N GLN A 16 -12.97 -0.11 -16.75
CA GLN A 16 -13.80 -0.17 -17.98
C GLN A 16 -13.04 -0.83 -19.13
N ALA A 17 -11.77 -0.46 -19.33
CA ALA A 17 -10.94 -0.99 -20.40
C ALA A 17 -10.65 -2.50 -20.24
N LEU A 18 -10.45 -2.98 -19.02
CA LEU A 18 -10.21 -4.41 -18.74
C LEU A 18 -11.47 -5.27 -18.88
N GLY A 19 -12.66 -4.69 -18.73
CA GLY A 19 -13.93 -5.40 -18.88
C GLY A 19 -14.00 -6.64 -17.98
N PRO A 20 -14.30 -7.84 -18.53
CA PRO A 20 -14.37 -9.07 -17.74
C PRO A 20 -13.09 -9.41 -16.96
N ALA A 21 -11.90 -9.04 -17.46
CA ALA A 21 -10.64 -9.33 -16.79
C ALA A 21 -10.49 -8.59 -15.44
N TRP A 22 -11.28 -7.53 -15.21
CA TRP A 22 -11.27 -6.80 -13.96
C TRP A 22 -11.59 -7.66 -12.73
N SER A 23 -12.41 -8.72 -12.88
CA SER A 23 -12.75 -9.62 -11.78
C SER A 23 -11.54 -10.36 -11.22
N ASP A 24 -10.50 -10.55 -12.02
CA ASP A 24 -9.23 -11.22 -11.69
C ASP A 24 -8.04 -10.23 -11.71
N THR A 25 -8.30 -8.97 -11.36
CA THR A 25 -7.29 -7.91 -11.34
C THR A 25 -7.10 -7.37 -9.92
N VAL A 26 -5.83 -7.17 -9.55
CA VAL A 26 -5.39 -6.35 -8.41
C VAL A 26 -4.51 -5.21 -8.93
N VAL A 27 -4.83 -3.98 -8.51
CA VAL A 27 -4.08 -2.76 -8.76
C VAL A 27 -3.49 -2.30 -7.42
N ALA A 28 -2.16 -2.34 -7.31
CA ALA A 28 -1.45 -1.80 -6.15
C ALA A 28 -0.96 -0.38 -6.45
N ILE A 29 -1.41 0.58 -5.65
CA ILE A 29 -1.02 1.98 -5.75
C ILE A 29 -0.16 2.30 -4.54
N VAL A 30 1.12 2.53 -4.79
CA VAL A 30 2.16 2.70 -3.78
C VAL A 30 3.04 3.89 -4.11
N THR A 31 3.78 4.38 -3.13
CA THR A 31 4.79 5.43 -3.30
C THR A 31 6.11 4.95 -2.70
N GLU A 32 7.22 5.41 -3.27
CA GLU A 32 8.57 5.11 -2.76
C GLU A 32 8.83 5.81 -1.42
N PHE A 33 8.31 7.02 -1.26
CA PHE A 33 8.47 7.83 -0.06
C PHE A 33 7.14 8.41 0.42
N GLY A 34 7.06 8.57 1.74
CA GLY A 34 6.03 9.34 2.42
C GLY A 34 6.30 10.83 2.40
N ARG A 35 5.56 11.57 3.21
CA ARG A 35 5.73 13.02 3.38
C ARG A 35 5.94 13.35 4.86
N THR A 36 6.77 14.35 5.14
CA THR A 36 6.90 14.88 6.50
C THR A 36 5.56 15.40 7.02
N VAL A 37 5.31 15.27 8.32
CA VAL A 37 4.09 15.84 8.94
C VAL A 37 4.23 17.36 9.08
N ALA A 38 5.42 17.83 9.47
CA ALA A 38 5.71 19.25 9.55
C ALA A 38 5.92 19.85 8.15
N PRO A 39 5.44 21.09 7.91
CA PRO A 39 5.69 21.79 6.66
C PRO A 39 7.17 22.17 6.53
N ASN A 40 7.68 22.17 5.30
CA ASN A 40 9.03 22.62 5.01
C ASN A 40 9.10 24.16 4.84
N GLY A 41 10.30 24.69 4.64
CA GLY A 41 10.55 26.14 4.54
C GLY A 41 9.83 26.86 3.38
N ASN A 42 9.32 26.11 2.41
CA ASN A 42 8.58 26.64 1.26
C ASN A 42 7.05 26.46 1.40
N GLY A 43 6.56 26.06 2.58
CA GLY A 43 5.14 25.80 2.82
C GLY A 43 4.62 24.49 2.21
N GLY A 44 5.53 23.62 1.75
CA GLY A 44 5.24 22.26 1.28
C GLY A 44 5.56 21.21 2.34
N ALA A 45 5.91 20.00 1.90
CA ALA A 45 6.44 18.94 2.75
C ALA A 45 7.73 18.38 2.12
N ASP A 46 8.54 17.66 2.89
CA ASP A 46 9.71 16.95 2.39
C ASP A 46 9.42 15.44 2.24
N HIS A 47 10.41 14.67 1.77
CA HIS A 47 10.32 13.22 1.80
C HIS A 47 10.27 12.73 3.25
N GLY A 48 9.39 11.75 3.51
CA GLY A 48 9.27 11.12 4.82
C GLY A 48 9.13 9.60 4.72
N THR A 49 9.07 8.92 5.87
CA THR A 49 9.04 7.45 5.91
C THR A 49 7.64 6.85 5.69
N GLY A 50 6.63 7.37 6.38
CA GLY A 50 5.28 6.78 6.38
C GLY A 50 4.41 7.26 5.21
N ALA A 51 3.72 6.32 4.55
CA ALA A 51 2.79 6.59 3.46
C ALA A 51 1.52 5.72 3.56
N ALA A 52 0.54 5.99 2.69
CA ALA A 52 -0.61 5.11 2.46
C ALA A 52 -0.40 4.32 1.16
N ALA A 53 -0.70 3.01 1.21
CA ALA A 53 -0.83 2.16 0.04
C ALA A 53 -2.31 1.83 -0.18
N PHE A 54 -2.73 1.75 -1.44
CA PHE A 54 -4.09 1.36 -1.81
C PHE A 54 -4.05 0.09 -2.64
N LEU A 55 -5.00 -0.81 -2.37
CA LEU A 55 -5.32 -1.92 -3.26
C LEU A 55 -6.72 -1.69 -3.84
N ALA A 56 -6.83 -1.75 -5.16
CA ALA A 56 -8.07 -1.69 -5.91
C ALA A 56 -8.14 -2.88 -6.89
N GLY A 57 -9.33 -3.24 -7.37
CA GLY A 57 -9.47 -4.40 -8.26
C GLY A 57 -10.70 -5.23 -7.97
N GLY A 58 -11.15 -6.02 -8.94
CA GLY A 58 -12.26 -6.96 -8.74
C GLY A 58 -11.88 -8.15 -7.85
N ALA A 59 -10.61 -8.56 -7.90
CA ALA A 59 -10.08 -9.65 -7.08
C ALA A 59 -9.79 -9.21 -5.63
N VAL A 60 -9.74 -7.90 -5.35
CA VAL A 60 -9.44 -7.40 -4.01
C VAL A 60 -10.63 -7.61 -3.07
N ALA A 61 -10.37 -8.14 -1.88
CA ALA A 61 -11.29 -8.14 -0.75
C ALA A 61 -11.33 -6.72 -0.13
N GLY A 62 -11.98 -5.79 -0.85
CA GLY A 62 -12.01 -4.36 -0.52
C GLY A 62 -12.91 -4.01 0.67
N GLY A 63 -13.14 -2.70 0.86
CA GLY A 63 -14.01 -2.19 1.94
C GLY A 63 -13.36 -2.20 3.33
N ARG A 64 -12.03 -2.31 3.40
CA ARG A 64 -11.27 -2.42 4.65
C ARG A 64 -10.11 -1.44 4.66
N VAL A 65 -9.75 -0.98 5.86
CA VAL A 65 -8.53 -0.20 6.12
C VAL A 65 -7.65 -1.03 7.04
N HIS A 66 -6.46 -1.37 6.57
CA HIS A 66 -5.45 -2.08 7.37
C HIS A 66 -4.47 -1.05 7.95
N ALA A 67 -4.69 -0.64 9.20
CA ALA A 67 -3.83 0.34 9.86
C ALA A 67 -3.85 0.17 11.38
N ASP A 68 -2.67 0.32 11.98
CA ASP A 68 -2.49 0.63 13.41
C ASP A 68 -2.07 2.10 13.54
N TRP A 69 -2.96 3.02 13.22
CA TRP A 69 -2.63 4.45 13.07
C TRP A 69 -2.48 5.15 14.44
N PRO A 70 -1.28 5.64 14.81
CA PRO A 70 -1.04 6.19 16.15
C PRO A 70 -1.38 7.68 16.26
N GLY A 71 -1.84 8.34 15.19
CA GLY A 71 -2.11 9.78 15.17
C GLY A 71 -0.93 10.64 14.72
N LEU A 72 -1.13 11.96 14.78
CA LEU A 72 -0.13 12.99 14.41
C LEU A 72 0.49 13.69 15.62
N ALA A 73 0.23 13.22 16.84
CA ALA A 73 0.84 13.80 18.03
C ALA A 73 2.36 13.64 17.98
N GLN A 74 3.12 14.64 18.45
CA GLN A 74 4.58 14.65 18.35
C GLN A 74 5.26 13.36 18.86
N ARG A 75 4.78 12.82 19.99
CA ARG A 75 5.26 11.57 20.59
C ARG A 75 4.97 10.30 19.76
N ALA A 76 4.02 10.39 18.83
CA ALA A 76 3.60 9.30 17.96
C ALA A 76 4.33 9.31 16.60
N LEU A 77 5.05 10.38 16.30
CA LEU A 77 5.82 10.52 15.05
C LEU A 77 7.10 9.69 15.11
N HIS A 78 7.50 9.16 13.96
CA HIS A 78 8.79 8.53 13.79
C HIS A 78 9.88 9.60 13.88
N GLU A 79 10.81 9.41 14.82
CA GLU A 79 11.91 10.34 15.12
C GLU A 79 11.42 11.79 15.38
N GLY A 80 10.16 11.96 15.80
CA GLY A 80 9.57 13.27 16.05
C GLY A 80 9.32 14.12 14.78
N ARG A 81 9.40 13.54 13.58
CA ARG A 81 9.29 14.31 12.32
C ARG A 81 8.33 13.68 11.31
N ASP A 82 8.48 12.37 11.11
CA ASP A 82 7.80 11.66 10.04
C ASP A 82 6.58 10.92 10.57
N LEU A 83 5.62 10.64 9.69
CA LEU A 83 4.54 9.74 10.04
C LEU A 83 5.12 8.37 10.39
N ARG A 84 4.70 7.79 11.53
CA ARG A 84 5.16 6.46 11.95
C ARG A 84 4.69 5.36 11.00
N PRO A 85 5.62 4.64 10.35
CA PRO A 85 5.26 3.45 9.58
C PRO A 85 4.76 2.34 10.52
N THR A 86 3.64 1.73 10.18
CA THR A 86 3.00 0.68 10.99
C THR A 86 2.88 -0.64 10.25
N THR A 87 3.00 -0.60 8.92
CA THR A 87 2.92 -1.77 8.04
C THR A 87 4.05 -1.70 7.03
N ASP A 88 4.81 -2.79 6.90
CA ASP A 88 5.79 -2.95 5.83
C ASP A 88 5.07 -3.20 4.49
N LEU A 89 5.39 -2.43 3.45
CA LEU A 89 4.77 -2.58 2.15
C LEU A 89 4.97 -3.99 1.55
N ARG A 90 6.10 -4.64 1.86
CA ARG A 90 6.36 -6.02 1.44
C ARG A 90 5.33 -6.99 2.02
N ALA A 91 4.83 -6.76 3.24
CA ALA A 91 3.78 -7.59 3.83
C ALA A 91 2.49 -7.56 2.98
N VAL A 92 2.12 -6.37 2.49
CA VAL A 92 0.96 -6.18 1.60
C VAL A 92 1.18 -6.91 0.27
N LEU A 93 2.32 -6.66 -0.39
CA LEU A 93 2.61 -7.24 -1.70
C LEU A 93 2.79 -8.77 -1.64
N LYS A 94 3.39 -9.30 -0.58
CA LYS A 94 3.45 -10.74 -0.33
C LYS A 94 2.06 -11.34 -0.20
N GLY A 95 1.15 -10.69 0.53
CA GLY A 95 -0.23 -11.11 0.67
C GLY A 95 -0.96 -11.21 -0.66
N VAL A 96 -0.82 -10.17 -1.49
CA VAL A 96 -1.37 -10.15 -2.85
C VAL A 96 -0.79 -11.27 -3.70
N LEU A 97 0.54 -11.39 -3.78
CA LEU A 97 1.19 -12.37 -4.65
C LEU A 97 0.97 -13.82 -4.20
N ALA A 98 0.96 -14.07 -2.89
CA ALA A 98 0.66 -15.39 -2.33
C ALA A 98 -0.76 -15.82 -2.67
N ALA A 99 -1.75 -14.92 -2.54
CA ALA A 99 -3.14 -15.27 -2.79
C ALA A 99 -3.51 -15.27 -4.27
N HIS A 100 -3.11 -14.23 -5.03
CA HIS A 100 -3.49 -14.05 -6.43
C HIS A 100 -2.69 -14.93 -7.38
N TRP A 101 -1.38 -15.06 -7.18
CA TRP A 101 -0.49 -15.84 -8.05
C TRP A 101 -0.08 -17.19 -7.44
N ARG A 102 -0.56 -17.50 -6.23
CA ARG A 102 -0.26 -18.76 -5.53
C ARG A 102 1.24 -18.97 -5.32
N LEU A 103 2.00 -17.87 -5.18
CA LEU A 103 3.44 -17.96 -4.95
C LEU A 103 3.73 -18.46 -3.53
N PRO A 104 4.62 -19.46 -3.35
CA PRO A 104 4.98 -19.94 -2.03
C PRO A 104 5.69 -18.86 -1.20
N ASN A 105 5.37 -18.78 0.10
CA ASN A 105 5.99 -17.83 1.04
C ASN A 105 7.53 -17.88 1.03
N ARG A 106 8.11 -19.07 0.82
CA ARG A 106 9.57 -19.22 0.68
C ARG A 106 10.12 -18.39 -0.49
N ILE A 107 9.53 -18.51 -1.67
CA ILE A 107 9.95 -17.77 -2.88
C ILE A 107 9.75 -16.26 -2.67
N LEU A 108 8.64 -15.89 -2.05
CA LEU A 108 8.37 -14.49 -1.72
C LEU A 108 9.41 -13.90 -0.77
N ALA A 109 9.87 -14.66 0.23
CA ALA A 109 10.83 -14.21 1.23
C ALA A 109 12.30 -14.26 0.79
N THR A 110 12.65 -15.06 -0.22
CA THR A 110 14.05 -15.24 -0.65
C THR A 110 14.36 -14.62 -2.01
N SER A 111 13.40 -14.60 -2.93
CA SER A 111 13.65 -14.27 -4.33
C SER A 111 12.90 -13.01 -4.79
N VAL A 112 11.64 -12.85 -4.38
CA VAL A 112 10.86 -11.66 -4.75
C VAL A 112 11.17 -10.49 -3.81
N PHE A 113 11.21 -10.75 -2.50
CA PHE A 113 11.59 -9.78 -1.48
C PHE A 113 12.73 -10.34 -0.63
N PRO A 114 13.98 -10.32 -1.10
CA PRO A 114 15.13 -10.71 -0.30
C PRO A 114 15.16 -10.00 1.07
N ASP A 115 15.75 -10.65 2.07
CA ASP A 115 15.93 -10.14 3.43
C ASP A 115 14.62 -9.75 4.15
N SER A 116 13.51 -10.39 3.78
CA SER A 116 12.20 -10.13 4.37
C SER A 116 11.59 -11.34 5.08
N GLY A 117 12.41 -12.31 5.48
CA GLY A 117 11.94 -13.53 6.16
C GLY A 117 11.12 -13.28 7.43
N GLY A 118 11.41 -12.20 8.16
CA GLY A 118 10.64 -11.77 9.34
C GLY A 118 9.37 -10.97 9.03
N VAL A 119 9.09 -10.67 7.75
CA VAL A 119 7.91 -9.90 7.32
C VAL A 119 6.84 -10.88 6.84
N ALA A 120 5.85 -11.14 7.68
CA ALA A 120 4.71 -11.98 7.36
C ALA A 120 3.83 -11.33 6.26
N ALA A 121 3.23 -12.16 5.42
CA ALA A 121 2.26 -11.69 4.44
C ALA A 121 0.96 -11.27 5.13
N ILE A 122 0.32 -10.19 4.67
CA ILE A 122 -1.03 -9.86 5.12
C ILE A 122 -2.03 -10.76 4.40
N GLU A 123 -2.81 -11.51 5.16
CA GLU A 123 -3.76 -12.46 4.60
C GLU A 123 -5.11 -11.82 4.26
N GLY A 124 -5.89 -12.54 3.45
CA GLY A 124 -7.25 -12.17 3.10
C GLY A 124 -7.38 -10.90 2.28
N LEU A 125 -6.30 -10.39 1.65
CA LEU A 125 -6.34 -9.20 0.78
C LEU A 125 -7.05 -9.45 -0.57
N VAL A 126 -7.04 -10.71 -1.02
CA VAL A 126 -7.63 -11.16 -2.28
C VAL A 126 -8.82 -12.08 -1.94
N ARG A 127 -9.88 -12.02 -2.75
CA ARG A 127 -11.05 -12.89 -2.61
C ARG A 127 -10.66 -14.35 -2.88
N ALA A 128 -11.31 -15.27 -2.17
CA ALA A 128 -11.16 -16.71 -2.38
C ALA A 128 -11.79 -17.16 -3.70
#